data_AF-A0A2N5UPY2-F1
#
_entry.id   AF-A0A2N5UPY2-F1
#
_cell.length_a   1.000
_cell.length_b   1.000
_cell.length_c   1.000
_cell.angle_alpha   90.00
_cell.angle_beta   90.00
_cell.angle_gamma   90.00
#
_symmetry.space_group_name_H-M   'P 1'
#
loop_
_entity.id
_entity.type
_entity.pdbx_description
1 polymer ?
#
loop_
_entity_poly.entity_id
_entity_poly.type
_entity_poly.pdbx_seq_one_letter_code
_entity_poly.pdbx_strand_id
1 'polypeptide(L)'
;MLNGCKPMLNGCKPMLNGCKPMLNGCKPMLNGCKPMLNGCKPMLNGCKPMLNGCKPMLNGCKPMLNGCKPMLNGCKPMLNGCKPMLNGCKPMLNGCKPMLNGCKPMLNGCKPMLNGCKPMLNGCKPMLNGCKPMLNGCKPMLNGCNLIAYPHVDRASCGLFCWC
;
A
#
# COMPACT_ATOMS: atom_id res chain seq x y z
N MET A 1 27.48 -18.39 -36.87
CA MET A 1 26.77 -18.17 -35.58
C MET A 1 26.35 -16.71 -35.33
N LEU A 2 26.98 -15.70 -35.97
CA LEU A 2 26.61 -14.27 -35.83
C LEU A 2 25.19 -13.91 -36.34
N ASN A 3 24.63 -14.68 -37.28
CA ASN A 3 23.31 -14.39 -37.88
C ASN A 3 22.12 -14.64 -36.95
N GLY A 4 22.25 -15.50 -35.93
CA GLY A 4 21.18 -15.72 -34.93
C GLY A 4 21.09 -14.60 -33.88
N CYS A 5 22.20 -13.89 -33.64
CA CYS A 5 22.26 -12.82 -32.65
C CYS A 5 21.66 -11.49 -33.14
N LYS A 6 21.72 -11.19 -34.45
CA LYS A 6 21.14 -9.97 -35.02
C LYS A 6 19.61 -9.85 -34.79
N PRO A 7 18.79 -10.87 -35.08
CA PRO A 7 17.35 -10.85 -34.78
C PRO A 7 17.06 -10.68 -33.28
N MET A 8 17.80 -11.39 -32.41
CA MET A 8 17.65 -11.31 -30.96
C MET A 8 17.99 -9.91 -30.41
N LEU A 9 19.08 -9.30 -30.88
CA LEU A 9 19.46 -7.93 -30.53
C LEU A 9 18.43 -6.90 -31.02
N ASN A 10 17.90 -7.10 -32.23
CA ASN A 10 16.87 -6.23 -32.82
C ASN A 10 15.51 -6.35 -32.12
N GLY A 11 15.17 -7.50 -31.53
CA GLY A 11 13.98 -7.66 -30.70
C GLY A 11 14.16 -7.12 -29.27
N CYS A 12 15.32 -7.35 -28.66
CA CYS A 12 15.56 -6.98 -27.27
C CYS A 12 15.83 -5.49 -27.04
N LYS A 13 16.47 -4.79 -27.99
CA LYS A 13 16.72 -3.34 -27.88
C LYS A 13 15.43 -2.52 -27.78
N PRO A 14 14.42 -2.69 -28.65
CA PRO A 14 13.13 -2.00 -28.53
C PRO A 14 12.39 -2.33 -27.23
N MET A 15 12.40 -3.59 -26.81
CA MET A 15 11.78 -4.04 -25.56
C MET A 15 12.40 -3.35 -24.32
N LEU A 16 13.73 -3.29 -24.25
CA LEU A 16 14.45 -2.58 -23.19
C LEU A 16 14.21 -1.06 -23.23
N ASN A 17 14.16 -0.47 -24.43
CA ASN A 17 13.89 0.95 -24.63
C ASN A 17 12.44 1.32 -24.27
N GLY A 18 11.47 0.42 -24.42
CA GLY A 18 10.10 0.61 -23.92
C GLY A 18 9.97 0.43 -22.41
N CYS A 19 10.70 -0.54 -21.83
CA CYS A 19 10.64 -0.81 -20.39
C CYS A 19 11.29 0.29 -19.52
N LYS A 20 12.37 0.92 -20.00
CA LYS A 20 13.11 1.96 -19.25
C LYS A 20 12.24 3.18 -18.90
N PRO A 21 11.55 3.84 -19.85
CA PRO A 21 10.65 4.95 -19.58
C PRO A 21 9.51 4.55 -18.64
N MET A 22 8.94 3.35 -18.83
CA MET A 22 7.86 2.83 -17.99
C MET A 22 8.31 2.69 -16.52
N LEU A 23 9.47 2.06 -16.28
CA LEU A 23 10.07 1.94 -14.95
C LEU A 23 10.46 3.30 -14.34
N ASN A 24 10.98 4.21 -15.16
CA ASN A 24 11.34 5.56 -14.72
C ASN A 24 10.11 6.40 -14.37
N GLY A 25 8.96 6.20 -15.02
CA GLY A 25 7.69 6.83 -14.62
C GLY A 25 7.09 6.22 -13.35
N CYS A 26 7.22 4.91 -13.15
CA CYS A 26 6.70 4.22 -11.97
C CYS A 26 7.46 4.57 -10.68
N LYS A 27 8.78 4.81 -10.77
CA LYS A 27 9.64 5.10 -9.61
C LYS A 27 9.20 6.34 -8.81
N PRO A 28 9.06 7.53 -9.42
CA PRO A 28 8.57 8.73 -8.74
C PRO A 28 7.17 8.53 -8.15
N MET A 29 6.29 7.83 -8.87
CA MET A 29 4.93 7.56 -8.40
C MET A 29 4.93 6.69 -7.13
N LEU A 30 5.69 5.59 -7.13
CA LEU A 30 5.84 4.73 -5.96
C LEU A 30 6.54 5.45 -4.79
N ASN A 31 7.52 6.30 -5.09
CA ASN A 31 8.21 7.10 -4.09
C ASN A 31 7.31 8.18 -3.47
N GLY A 32 6.37 8.76 -4.22
CA GLY A 32 5.35 9.68 -3.69
C GLY A 32 4.29 8.96 -2.84
N CYS A 33 3.90 7.74 -3.21
CA CYS A 33 2.94 6.95 -2.44
C CYS A 33 3.46 6.50 -1.06
N LYS A 34 4.77 6.22 -0.95
CA LYS A 34 5.38 5.70 0.29
C LYS A 34 5.22 6.65 1.49
N PRO A 35 5.62 7.93 1.43
CA PRO A 35 5.41 8.91 2.50
C PRO A 35 3.93 9.07 2.83
N MET A 36 3.05 9.07 1.83
CA MET A 36 1.62 9.23 2.03
C MET A 36 1.02 8.05 2.81
N LEU A 37 1.36 6.82 2.43
CA LEU A 37 0.94 5.61 3.16
C LEU A 37 1.55 5.56 4.57
N ASN A 38 2.81 5.98 4.71
CA ASN A 38 3.48 6.03 6.00
C ASN A 38 2.88 7.08 6.93
N GLY A 39 2.39 8.22 6.42
CA GLY A 39 1.66 9.22 7.21
C GLY A 39 0.27 8.75 7.63
N CYS A 40 -0.41 7.98 6.78
CA CYS A 40 -1.74 7.43 7.10
C CYS A 40 -1.70 6.35 8.20
N LYS A 41 -0.63 5.55 8.25
CA LYS A 41 -0.50 4.42 9.19
C LYS A 41 -0.62 4.83 10.67
N PRO A 42 0.19 5.77 11.18
CA PRO A 42 0.09 6.27 12.55
C PRO A 42 -1.27 6.87 12.85
N MET A 43 -1.86 7.60 11.89
CA MET A 43 -3.16 8.23 12.07
C MET A 43 -4.30 7.20 12.22
N LEU A 44 -4.31 6.17 11.38
CA LEU A 44 -5.24 5.04 11.49
C LEU A 44 -5.00 4.22 12.76
N ASN A 45 -3.74 4.02 13.14
CA ASN A 45 -3.38 3.31 14.37
C ASN A 45 -3.79 4.08 15.63
N GLY A 46 -3.72 5.41 15.64
CA GLY A 46 -4.23 6.25 16.74
C GLY A 46 -5.76 6.22 16.84
N CYS A 47 -6.47 6.17 15.71
CA CYS A 47 -7.92 6.08 15.70
C CYS A 47 -8.48 4.73 16.21
N LYS A 48 -7.73 3.63 16.00
CA LYS A 48 -8.18 2.27 16.34
C LYS A 48 -8.49 2.09 17.84
N PRO A 49 -7.56 2.40 18.77
CA PRO A 49 -7.81 2.33 20.21
C PRO A 49 -8.97 3.22 20.64
N MET A 50 -9.07 4.43 20.06
CA MET A 50 -10.13 5.38 20.39
C MET A 50 -11.52 4.86 19.99
N LEU A 51 -11.65 4.32 18.78
CA LEU A 51 -12.88 3.67 18.31
C LEU A 51 -13.20 2.42 19.12
N ASN A 52 -12.18 1.61 19.44
CA ASN A 52 -12.34 0.40 20.26
C ASN A 52 -12.76 0.72 21.70
N GLY A 53 -12.32 1.84 22.28
CA GLY A 53 -12.76 2.29 23.60
C GLY A 53 -14.21 2.82 23.59
N CYS A 54 -14.60 3.52 22.51
CA CYS A 54 -15.97 4.02 22.38
C CYS A 54 -17.01 2.91 22.18
N LYS A 55 -16.64 1.82 21.51
CA LYS A 55 -17.58 0.76 21.09
C LYS A 55 -18.25 0.04 22.27
N PRO A 56 -17.54 -0.43 23.32
CA PRO A 56 -18.13 -0.98 24.54
C PRO A 56 -19.01 0.05 25.28
N MET A 57 -18.57 1.31 25.34
CA MET A 57 -19.30 2.35 26.05
C MET A 57 -20.65 2.65 25.39
N LEU A 58 -20.67 2.77 24.06
CA LEU A 58 -21.89 2.92 23.26
C LEU A 58 -22.79 1.67 23.36
N ASN A 59 -22.19 0.48 23.31
CA ASN A 59 -22.91 -0.78 23.44
C ASN A 59 -23.53 -0.96 24.84
N GLY A 60 -22.91 -0.46 25.91
CA GLY A 60 -23.47 -0.46 27.26
C GLY A 60 -24.61 0.56 27.42
N CYS A 61 -24.49 1.73 26.79
CA CYS A 61 -25.53 2.76 26.85
C CYS A 61 -26.81 2.38 26.09
N LYS A 62 -26.69 1.61 24.99
CA LYS A 62 -27.80 1.33 24.07
C LYS A 62 -28.93 0.49 24.72
N PRO A 63 -28.66 -0.62 25.44
CA PRO A 63 -29.66 -1.36 26.21
C PRO A 63 -30.28 -0.52 27.33
N MET A 64 -29.47 0.28 28.03
CA MET A 64 -29.96 1.13 29.12
C MET A 64 -30.96 2.18 28.63
N LEU A 65 -30.65 2.85 27.50
CA LEU A 65 -31.56 3.79 26.84
C LEU A 65 -32.82 3.10 26.31
N ASN A 66 -32.67 1.92 25.72
CA ASN A 66 -33.81 1.14 25.20
C ASN A 66 -34.73 0.65 26.32
N GLY A 67 -34.19 0.27 27.48
CA GLY A 67 -34.99 -0.11 28.65
C GLY A 67 -35.70 1.09 29.30
N CYS A 68 -35.07 2.27 29.29
CA CYS A 68 -35.69 3.50 29.81
C CYS A 68 -36.85 4.02 28.94
N LYS A 69 -36.80 3.81 27.62
CA LYS A 69 -37.80 4.30 26.65
C LYS A 69 -39.26 3.85 26.96
N PRO A 70 -39.56 2.56 27.16
CA PRO A 70 -40.91 2.11 27.52
C PRO A 70 -41.31 2.49 28.96
N MET A 71 -40.35 2.55 29.89
CA MET A 71 -40.61 2.95 31.29
C MET A 71 -41.03 4.42 31.42
N LEU A 72 -40.49 5.30 30.57
CA LEU A 72 -40.86 6.71 30.47
C LEU A 72 -42.31 6.90 29.96
N ASN A 73 -42.79 6.00 29.11
CA ASN A 73 -44.15 6.05 28.56
C ASN A 73 -45.21 5.51 29.55
N GLY A 74 -44.80 4.83 30.62
CA GLY A 74 -45.71 4.06 31.49
C GLY A 74 -46.10 4.72 32.82
N CYS A 75 -45.20 5.38 33.55
CA CYS A 75 -45.47 5.76 34.95
C CYS A 75 -44.49 6.76 35.59
N LYS A 76 -44.99 7.70 36.43
CA LYS A 76 -44.22 8.68 37.23
C LYS A 76 -43.17 8.03 38.17
N PRO A 77 -43.45 6.93 38.89
CA PRO A 77 -42.46 6.26 39.75
C PRO A 77 -41.31 5.60 38.97
N MET A 78 -41.61 5.05 37.79
CA MET A 78 -40.60 4.41 36.93
C MET A 78 -39.60 5.42 36.34
N LEU A 79 -40.03 6.67 36.20
CA LEU A 79 -39.21 7.81 35.78
C LEU A 79 -38.04 8.08 36.75
N ASN A 80 -38.23 7.82 38.05
CA ASN A 80 -37.16 7.92 39.05
C ASN A 80 -36.15 6.77 38.94
N GLY A 81 -36.58 5.57 38.52
CA GLY A 81 -35.67 4.43 38.27
C GLY A 81 -34.82 4.59 37.01
N CYS A 82 -35.34 5.27 35.97
CA CYS A 82 -34.61 5.54 34.74
C CYS A 82 -33.58 6.68 34.87
N LYS A 83 -33.79 7.63 35.79
CA LYS A 83 -32.90 8.79 36.00
C LYS A 83 -31.44 8.39 36.28
N PRO A 84 -31.14 7.47 37.21
CA PRO A 84 -29.78 6.99 37.45
C PRO A 84 -29.14 6.34 36.23
N MET A 85 -29.90 5.54 35.47
CA MET A 85 -29.42 4.89 34.25
C MET A 85 -29.05 5.89 33.15
N LEU A 86 -29.92 6.88 32.90
CA LEU A 86 -29.66 7.99 31.98
C LEU A 86 -28.47 8.83 32.43
N ASN A 87 -28.34 9.09 33.72
CA ASN A 87 -27.21 9.81 34.30
C ASN A 87 -25.90 9.02 34.21
N GLY A 88 -25.92 7.68 34.23
CA GLY A 88 -24.74 6.85 33.99
C GLY A 88 -24.32 6.79 32.51
N CYS A 89 -25.29 6.81 31.59
CA CYS A 89 -25.03 6.85 30.14
C CYS A 89 -24.44 8.19 29.67
N LYS A 90 -24.83 9.31 30.30
CA LYS A 90 -24.40 10.66 29.89
C LYS A 90 -22.87 10.85 29.91
N PRO A 91 -22.15 10.55 31.00
CA PRO A 91 -20.69 10.62 31.07
C PRO A 91 -20.02 9.70 30.04
N MET A 92 -20.56 8.50 29.82
CA MET A 92 -20.02 7.56 28.85
C MET A 92 -20.13 8.08 27.41
N LEU A 93 -21.30 8.61 27.04
CA LEU A 93 -21.51 9.25 25.75
C LEU A 93 -20.65 10.51 25.59
N ASN A 94 -20.52 11.31 26.64
CA ASN A 94 -19.67 12.49 26.66
C ASN A 94 -18.18 12.15 26.55
N GLY A 95 -17.71 11.02 27.11
CA GLY A 95 -16.33 10.54 26.94
C GLY A 95 -16.05 10.03 25.52
N CYS A 96 -17.04 9.41 24.87
CA CYS A 96 -16.91 8.95 23.49
C CYS A 96 -16.85 10.10 22.47
N LYS A 97 -17.50 11.23 22.76
CA LYS A 97 -17.68 12.34 21.80
C LYS A 97 -16.34 13.01 21.40
N PRO A 98 -15.44 13.38 22.32
CA PRO A 98 -14.10 13.89 22.00
C PRO A 98 -13.26 12.86 21.26
N MET A 99 -13.36 11.57 21.64
CA MET A 99 -12.60 10.51 21.00
C MET A 99 -13.00 10.33 19.53
N LEU A 100 -14.31 10.26 19.26
CA LEU A 100 -14.83 10.20 17.89
C LEU A 100 -14.51 11.48 17.10
N ASN A 101 -14.58 12.65 17.73
CA ASN A 101 -14.23 13.92 17.11
C ASN A 101 -12.75 14.02 16.78
N GLY A 102 -11.84 13.44 17.57
CA GLY A 102 -10.41 13.36 17.28
C GLY A 102 -10.09 12.40 16.13
N CYS A 103 -10.80 11.27 16.04
CA CYS A 103 -10.64 10.32 14.94
C CYS A 103 -11.09 10.87 13.59
N LYS A 104 -12.12 11.72 13.56
CA LYS A 104 -12.75 12.23 12.34
C LYS A 104 -11.78 13.01 11.41
N PRO A 105 -11.02 14.03 11.88
CA PRO A 105 -10.05 14.73 11.06
C PRO A 105 -8.88 13.83 10.65
N MET A 106 -8.47 12.89 11.51
CA MET A 106 -7.41 11.94 11.17
C MET A 106 -7.83 11.01 10.00
N LEU A 107 -9.04 10.44 10.07
CA LEU A 107 -9.60 9.62 9.00
C LEU A 107 -9.82 10.44 7.71
N ASN A 108 -10.29 11.68 7.85
CA ASN A 108 -10.48 12.58 6.72
C ASN A 108 -9.16 12.97 6.05
N GLY A 109 -8.05 13.13 6.79
CA GLY A 109 -6.72 13.38 6.22
C GLY A 109 -6.16 12.16 5.49
N CYS A 110 -6.39 10.95 6.03
CA CYS A 110 -5.93 9.71 5.39
C CYS A 110 -6.65 9.40 4.06
N LYS A 111 -7.92 9.80 3.93
CA LYS A 111 -8.77 9.38 2.79
C LYS A 111 -8.30 9.94 1.44
N PRO A 112 -7.99 11.25 1.28
CA PRO A 112 -7.37 11.80 0.07
C PRO A 112 -6.00 11.18 -0.23
N MET A 113 -5.20 10.93 0.81
CA MET A 113 -3.86 10.35 0.64
C MET A 113 -3.93 8.92 0.09
N LEU A 114 -4.80 8.08 0.66
CA LEU A 114 -5.06 6.74 0.16
C LEU A 114 -5.67 6.74 -1.24
N ASN A 115 -6.59 7.67 -1.51
CA ASN A 115 -7.21 7.82 -2.83
C ASN A 115 -6.21 8.28 -3.90
N GLY A 116 -5.23 9.12 -3.58
CA GLY A 116 -4.16 9.51 -4.50
C GLY A 116 -3.19 8.35 -4.78
N CYS A 117 -2.85 7.56 -3.76
CA CYS A 117 -1.94 6.43 -3.91
C CYS A 117 -2.51 5.28 -4.76
N LYS A 118 -3.83 5.06 -4.71
CA LYS A 118 -4.48 3.88 -5.31
C LYS A 118 -4.38 3.85 -6.85
N PRO A 119 -4.70 4.92 -7.60
CA PRO A 119 -4.46 5.00 -9.04
C PRO A 119 -3.00 4.87 -9.41
N MET A 120 -2.10 5.49 -8.63
CA MET A 120 -0.66 5.45 -8.89
C MET A 120 -0.10 4.03 -8.77
N LEU A 121 -0.47 3.31 -7.70
CA LEU A 121 -0.12 1.90 -7.53
C LEU A 121 -0.73 1.01 -8.61
N ASN A 122 -2.00 1.25 -8.97
CA ASN A 122 -2.69 0.48 -10.00
C ASN A 122 -2.10 0.71 -11.40
N GLY A 123 -1.59 1.91 -11.71
CA GLY A 123 -0.88 2.17 -12.97
C GLY A 123 0.53 1.57 -12.99
N CYS A 124 1.24 1.60 -11.86
CA CYS A 124 2.60 1.07 -11.79
C CYS A 124 2.67 -0.46 -11.83
N LYS A 125 1.66 -1.16 -11.29
CA LYS A 125 1.68 -2.61 -11.10
C LYS A 125 1.70 -3.39 -12.44
N PRO A 126 0.86 -3.09 -13.45
CA PRO A 126 0.93 -3.69 -14.78
C PRO A 126 2.23 -3.37 -15.50
N MET A 127 2.71 -2.13 -15.39
CA MET A 127 3.95 -1.68 -16.02
C MET A 127 5.17 -2.44 -15.48
N LEU A 128 5.26 -2.59 -14.15
CA LEU A 128 6.29 -3.41 -13.51
C LEU A 128 6.19 -4.89 -13.87
N ASN A 129 4.97 -5.44 -13.91
CA ASN A 129 4.74 -6.84 -14.26
C ASN A 129 5.07 -7.14 -15.72
N GLY A 130 4.85 -6.21 -16.65
CA GLY A 130 5.24 -6.34 -18.06
C GLY A 130 6.75 -6.16 -18.26
N CYS A 131 7.37 -5.21 -17.57
CA CYS A 131 8.80 -4.92 -17.75
C CYS A 131 9.71 -6.00 -17.15
N LYS A 132 9.32 -6.65 -16.03
CA LYS A 132 10.16 -7.64 -15.33
C LYS A 132 10.55 -8.84 -16.21
N PRO A 133 9.60 -9.55 -16.87
CA PRO A 133 9.90 -10.67 -17.74
C PRO A 133 10.73 -10.26 -18.95
N MET A 134 10.42 -9.10 -19.55
CA MET A 134 11.13 -8.55 -20.71
C MET A 134 12.61 -8.25 -20.38
N LEU A 135 12.88 -7.64 -19.22
CA LEU A 135 14.23 -7.38 -18.74
C LEU A 135 14.99 -8.67 -18.39
N ASN A 136 14.31 -9.64 -17.78
CA ASN A 136 14.91 -10.91 -17.40
C ASN A 136 15.23 -11.79 -18.61
N GLY A 137 14.42 -11.74 -19.68
CA GLY A 137 14.71 -12.45 -20.93
C GLY A 137 15.81 -11.77 -21.76
N CYS A 138 15.79 -10.44 -21.87
CA CYS A 138 16.72 -9.74 -22.74
C CYS A 138 18.13 -9.54 -22.20
N LYS A 139 18.32 -9.46 -20.86
CA LYS A 139 19.66 -9.38 -20.26
C LYS A 139 20.59 -10.56 -20.63
N PRO A 140 20.20 -11.83 -20.40
CA PRO A 140 21.06 -12.97 -20.76
C PRO A 140 21.25 -13.13 -22.27
N MET A 141 20.23 -12.79 -23.08
CA MET A 141 20.35 -12.81 -24.55
C MET A 141 21.37 -11.79 -25.07
N LEU A 142 21.38 -10.57 -24.51
CA LEU A 142 22.36 -9.54 -24.85
C LEU A 142 23.77 -9.90 -24.39
N ASN A 143 23.92 -10.41 -23.16
CA ASN A 143 25.23 -10.84 -22.65
C ASN A 143 25.80 -12.02 -23.45
N GLY A 144 24.97 -13.02 -23.78
CA GLY A 144 25.37 -14.15 -24.61
C GLY A 144 25.79 -13.72 -26.02
N CYS A 145 25.02 -12.84 -26.66
CA CYS A 145 25.40 -12.33 -27.98
C CYS A 145 26.63 -11.43 -27.97
N ASN A 146 26.90 -10.70 -26.89
CA ASN A 146 28.11 -9.88 -26.76
C ASN A 146 29.36 -10.74 -26.53
N LEU A 147 29.24 -11.83 -25.75
CA LEU A 147 30.30 -12.84 -25.57
C LEU A 147 30.63 -13.60 -26.86
N ILE A 148 29.64 -13.84 -27.72
CA ILE A 148 29.84 -14.49 -29.03
C ILE A 148 30.40 -13.52 -30.08
N ALA A 149 30.07 -12.22 -29.99
CA ALA A 149 30.58 -11.18 -30.88
C ALA A 149 32.01 -10.72 -30.51
N TYR A 150 32.39 -10.86 -29.24
CA TYR A 150 33.75 -10.61 -28.73
C TYR A 150 34.24 -11.84 -27.96
N PRO A 151 34.59 -12.95 -28.63
CA PRO A 151 35.42 -13.96 -27.98
C PRO A 151 36.77 -13.26 -27.76
N HIS A 152 37.18 -13.14 -26.50
CA HIS A 152 38.48 -12.64 -26.06
C HIS A 152 39.54 -12.53 -27.18
N VAL A 153 39.81 -11.30 -27.64
CA VAL A 153 41.21 -10.97 -27.88
C VAL A 153 41.85 -11.10 -26.49
N ASP A 154 42.90 -11.92 -26.40
CA ASP A 154 43.67 -12.22 -25.18
C ASP A 154 43.16 -13.37 -24.29
N ARG A 155 43.37 -14.61 -24.76
CA ARG A 155 44.03 -15.60 -23.90
C ARG A 155 44.78 -16.66 -24.72
N ALA A 156 46.11 -16.61 -24.61
CA ALA A 156 47.08 -17.68 -24.93
C ALA A 156 47.58 -17.82 -26.39
N SER A 157 48.14 -16.74 -26.94
CA SER A 157 49.41 -16.85 -27.68
C SER A 157 50.54 -16.55 -26.69
N CYS A 158 51.02 -17.58 -25.98
CA CYS A 158 52.31 -17.70 -25.28
C CYS A 158 52.13 -18.67 -24.12
N GLY A 159 52.80 -19.83 -24.20
CA GLY A 159 53.15 -20.58 -23.00
C GLY A 159 52.88 -22.08 -22.99
N LEU A 160 53.13 -22.82 -24.08
CA LEU A 160 53.69 -24.17 -23.95
C LEU A 160 54.70 -24.41 -25.09
N PHE A 161 55.96 -24.13 -24.74
CA PHE A 161 57.24 -24.66 -25.21
C PHE A 161 57.33 -25.36 -26.58
N CYS A 162 58.36 -24.95 -27.34
CA CYS A 162 58.97 -25.65 -28.47
C CYS A 162 58.86 -27.18 -28.42
N TRP A 163 58.34 -27.79 -29.49
CA TRP A 163 59.09 -28.80 -30.24
C TRP A 163 58.47 -29.08 -31.62
N CYS A 164 59.40 -29.23 -32.59
CA CYS A 164 59.29 -29.33 -34.05
C CYS A 164 58.84 -28.06 -34.79
#